data_AF-A0A1H9GC55-F1
#
_entry.id   AF-A0A1H9GC55-F1
#
_cell.length_a   1.000
_cell.length_b   1.000
_cell.length_c   1.000
_cell.angle_alpha   90.00
_cell.angle_beta   90.00
_cell.angle_gamma   90.00
#
_symmetry.space_group_name_H-M   'P 1'
#
loop_
_entity.id
_entity.type
_entity.pdbx_description
1 polymer ?
#
loop_
_entity_poly.entity_id
_entity_poly.type
_entity_poly.pdbx_seq_one_letter_code
_entity_poly.pdbx_strand_id
1 'polypeptide(L)'
;MTDAQQGTSIMETAPVAFDPAAWLSAYVELGGGYTVTGASCCFHSPNSLSHVERTALAAHQLPLLADPAKREAVRAYLTVRSPKEALAC
;
A
#
# COMPACT_ATOMS: atom_id res chain seq x y z
N MET A 1 -50.42 10.94 18.90
CA MET A 1 -50.25 9.82 17.95
C MET A 1 -48.77 9.84 17.60
N THR A 2 -48.09 8.76 17.99
CA THR A 2 -46.68 8.36 17.76
C THR A 2 -46.28 8.61 16.29
N ASP A 3 -45.04 8.92 15.87
CA ASP A 3 -43.82 8.14 16.11
C ASP A 3 -42.57 8.78 15.45
N ALA A 4 -41.42 8.43 16.02
CA ALA A 4 -40.07 8.32 15.47
C ALA A 4 -39.38 9.50 14.76
N GLN A 5 -38.62 10.21 15.59
CA GLN A 5 -37.31 10.76 15.30
C GLN A 5 -36.39 9.70 14.66
N GLN A 6 -36.29 9.66 13.34
CA GLN A 6 -35.33 8.82 12.63
C GLN A 6 -33.91 9.40 12.81
N GLY A 7 -33.19 8.86 13.79
CA GLY A 7 -31.75 9.04 13.90
C GLY A 7 -31.06 8.33 12.75
N THR A 8 -30.63 9.08 11.75
CA THR A 8 -29.61 8.65 10.80
C THR A 8 -28.30 8.50 11.57
N SER A 9 -28.04 7.28 12.05
CA SER A 9 -26.73 6.89 12.54
C SER A 9 -25.80 6.87 11.33
N ILE A 10 -25.17 8.02 11.06
CA ILE A 10 -24.02 8.10 10.18
C ILE A 10 -22.96 7.28 10.92
N MET A 11 -22.79 6.01 10.55
CA MET A 11 -21.58 5.27 10.92
C MET A 11 -20.44 6.06 10.29
N GLU A 12 -19.87 6.96 11.08
CA GLU A 12 -18.61 7.60 10.79
C GLU A 12 -17.60 6.47 10.70
N THR A 13 -17.44 5.94 9.48
CA THR A 13 -16.41 4.97 9.15
C THR A 13 -15.12 5.64 9.56
N ALA A 14 -14.58 5.23 10.71
CA ALA A 14 -13.32 5.74 11.21
C ALA A 14 -12.32 5.70 10.04
N PRO A 15 -11.54 6.78 9.82
CA PRO A 15 -10.60 6.82 8.72
C PRO A 15 -9.73 5.57 8.82
N VAL A 16 -9.91 4.66 7.86
CA VAL A 16 -9.20 3.37 7.88
C VAL A 16 -7.72 3.73 7.81
N ALA A 17 -7.01 3.43 8.89
CA ALA A 17 -5.58 3.67 8.96
C ALA A 17 -4.91 2.97 7.78
N PHE A 18 -3.97 3.65 7.13
CA PHE A 18 -3.24 3.07 6.01
C PHE A 18 -2.47 1.83 6.48
N ASP A 19 -2.79 0.67 5.91
CA ASP A 19 -2.07 -0.58 6.16
C ASP A 19 -0.99 -0.81 5.10
N PRO A 20 0.30 -0.65 5.43
CA PRO A 20 1.38 -0.87 4.49
C PRO A 20 1.51 -2.34 4.05
N ALA A 21 1.09 -3.30 4.86
CA ALA A 21 1.13 -4.72 4.53
C ALA A 21 0.12 -5.07 3.43
N ALA A 22 -1.13 -4.64 3.62
CA ALA A 22 -2.20 -4.84 2.64
C ALA A 22 -1.88 -4.10 1.33
N TRP A 23 -1.39 -2.86 1.42
CA TRP A 23 -0.99 -2.10 0.23
C TRP A 23 0.11 -2.80 -0.57
N LEU A 24 1.13 -3.32 0.11
CA LEU A 24 2.25 -4.02 -0.52
C LEU A 24 1.82 -5.34 -1.15
N SER A 25 0.95 -6.11 -0.47
CA SER A 25 0.39 -7.34 -1.01
C SER A 25 -0.35 -7.07 -2.32
N ALA A 26 -1.25 -6.08 -2.33
CA ALA A 26 -1.98 -5.70 -3.54
C ALA A 26 -1.03 -5.20 -4.66
N TYR A 27 0.03 -4.48 -4.31
CA TYR A 27 1.04 -4.03 -5.28
C TYR A 27 1.75 -5.22 -5.95
N VAL A 28 2.10 -6.26 -5.19
CA VAL A 28 2.74 -7.48 -5.70
C VAL A 28 1.76 -8.32 -6.52
N GLU A 29 0.49 -8.43 -6.10
CA GLU A 29 -0.56 -9.13 -6.85
C GLU A 29 -0.84 -8.49 -8.22
N LEU A 30 -0.71 -7.16 -8.33
CA LEU A 30 -0.75 -6.44 -9.61
C LEU A 30 0.51 -6.64 -10.47
N GLY A 31 1.45 -7.47 -10.02
CA GLY A 31 2.71 -7.76 -10.71
C GLY A 31 3.83 -6.77 -10.38
N GLY A 32 3.68 -5.91 -9.38
CA GLY A 32 4.73 -5.02 -8.91
C GLY A 32 5.85 -5.76 -8.18
N GLY A 33 7.09 -5.33 -8.40
CA GLY A 33 8.25 -5.80 -7.66
C GLY A 33 8.78 -4.73 -6.73
N TYR A 34 9.44 -5.11 -5.64
CA TYR A 34 10.18 -4.16 -4.82
C TYR A 34 11.52 -4.74 -4.39
N THR A 35 12.50 -3.87 -4.16
CA THR A 35 13.80 -4.22 -3.60
C THR A 35 14.06 -3.37 -2.38
N VAL A 36 14.56 -3.96 -1.30
CA VAL A 36 14.95 -3.25 -0.08
C VAL A 36 16.47 -3.28 0.06
N THR A 37 17.09 -2.12 0.20
CA THR A 37 18.54 -1.96 0.39
C THR A 37 18.81 -1.15 1.65
N GLY A 38 19.03 -1.85 2.76
CA GLY A 38 19.22 -1.23 4.08
C GLY A 38 18.00 -0.40 4.47
N ALA A 39 18.16 0.93 4.51
CA ALA A 39 17.10 1.88 4.83
C ALA A 39 16.36 2.41 3.59
N SER A 40 16.61 1.89 2.40
CA SER A 40 15.94 2.33 1.16
C SER A 40 15.07 1.23 0.57
N CYS A 41 14.01 1.61 -0.13
CA CYS A 41 13.17 0.70 -0.90
C CYS A 41 12.88 1.28 -2.30
N CYS A 42 13.00 0.44 -3.32
CA CYS A 42 12.66 0.79 -4.70
C CYS A 42 11.50 -0.08 -5.18
N PHE A 43 10.53 0.53 -5.86
CA PHE A 43 9.40 -0.17 -6.49
C PHE A 43 9.62 -0.22 -8.00
N HIS A 44 9.40 -1.39 -8.59
CA HIS A 44 9.70 -1.69 -9.98
C HIS A 44 8.48 -2.29 -10.66
N SER A 45 8.26 -1.91 -11.92
CA SER A 45 7.20 -2.48 -12.77
C SER A 45 7.85 -3.40 -13.81
N PRO A 46 7.63 -4.73 -13.78
CA PRO A 46 8.20 -5.64 -14.76
C PRO A 46 7.79 -5.28 -16.20
N ASN A 47 8.72 -5.43 -17.14
CA ASN A 47 8.47 -5.18 -18.56
C ASN A 47 7.53 -6.21 -19.21
N SER A 48 7.27 -7.33 -18.54
CA SER A 48 6.35 -8.38 -18.98
C SER A 48 4.87 -8.06 -18.76
N LEU A 49 4.55 -6.97 -18.04
CA LEU A 49 3.17 -6.57 -17.78
C LEU A 49 2.51 -5.98 -19.02
N SER A 50 1.25 -6.35 -19.25
CA SER A 50 0.39 -5.73 -20.25
C SER A 50 0.16 -4.24 -19.94
N HIS A 51 -0.30 -3.48 -20.94
CA HIS A 51 -0.59 -2.06 -20.77
C HIS A 51 -1.63 -1.79 -19.66
N VAL A 52 -2.62 -2.70 -19.52
CA VAL A 52 -3.66 -2.61 -18.50
C VAL A 52 -3.08 -2.79 -17.11
N GLU A 53 -2.25 -3.81 -16.91
CA GLU A 53 -1.59 -4.08 -15.62
C GLU A 53 -0.63 -2.96 -15.23
N ARG A 54 0.14 -2.41 -16.18
CA ARG A 54 1.02 -1.26 -15.92
C ARG A 54 0.23 -0.02 -15.48
N THR A 55 -0.92 0.21 -16.08
CA THR A 55 -1.81 1.33 -15.73
C THR A 55 -2.42 1.12 -14.34
N ALA A 56 -2.89 -0.09 -14.04
CA ALA A 56 -3.40 -0.44 -12.71
C ALA A 56 -2.33 -0.29 -11.62
N LEU A 57 -1.11 -0.74 -11.90
CA LEU A 57 0.03 -0.63 -11.00
C LEU A 57 0.42 0.83 -10.74
N ALA A 58 0.44 1.66 -11.79
CA ALA A 58 0.70 3.10 -11.66
C ALA A 58 -0.39 3.82 -10.85
N ALA A 59 -1.66 3.47 -11.08
CA ALA A 59 -2.78 3.98 -10.29
C ALA A 59 -2.68 3.58 -8.81
N HIS A 60 -2.20 2.37 -8.52
CA HIS A 60 -1.99 1.87 -7.16
C HIS A 60 -0.82 2.57 -6.42
N GLN A 61 0.19 3.02 -7.17
CA GLN A 61 1.32 3.80 -6.62
C GLN A 61 0.96 5.27 -6.36
N LEU A 62 -0.04 5.81 -7.06
CA LEU A 62 -0.37 7.23 -7.01
C LEU A 62 -0.70 7.74 -5.59
N PRO A 63 -1.49 7.03 -4.76
CA PRO A 63 -1.76 7.43 -3.38
C PRO A 63 -0.50 7.44 -2.49
N LEU A 64 0.46 6.56 -2.80
CA LEU A 64 1.75 6.50 -2.10
C LEU A 64 2.60 7.72 -2.50
N LEU A 65 2.66 8.05 -3.79
CA LEU A 65 3.41 9.23 -4.28
C LEU A 65 2.83 10.54 -3.74
N ALA A 66 1.50 10.64 -3.62
CA ALA A 66 0.80 11.81 -3.13
C ALA A 66 0.97 12.05 -1.61
N ASP A 67 1.30 11.01 -0.83
CA ASP A 67 1.32 11.08 0.63
C ASP A 67 2.69 10.63 1.20
N PRO A 68 3.53 11.55 1.70
CA PRO A 68 4.81 11.19 2.31
C PRO A 68 4.67 10.30 3.56
N ALA A 69 3.56 10.41 4.31
CA ALA A 69 3.36 9.58 5.50
C ALA A 69 3.11 8.11 5.13
N LYS A 70 2.36 7.86 4.03
CA LYS A 70 2.18 6.50 3.50
C LYS A 70 3.49 5.92 2.97
N ARG A 71 4.31 6.73 2.30
CA ARG A 71 5.66 6.32 1.87
C ARG A 71 6.51 5.86 3.03
N GLU A 72 6.57 6.67 4.09
CA GLU A 72 7.35 6.31 5.27
C GLU A 72 6.76 5.09 5.99
N ALA A 73 5.43 4.92 6.03
CA ALA A 73 4.79 3.73 6.59
C ALA A 73 5.18 2.45 5.82
N VAL A 74 5.15 2.47 4.48
CA VAL A 74 5.58 1.31 3.66
C VAL A 74 7.08 1.07 3.83
N ARG A 75 7.90 2.12 3.82
CA ARG A 75 9.35 2.00 4.01
C ARG A 75 9.70 1.43 5.39
N ALA A 76 9.07 1.94 6.46
CA ALA A 76 9.27 1.45 7.82
C ALA A 76 8.85 -0.02 7.92
N TYR A 77 7.70 -0.38 7.33
CA TYR A 77 7.25 -1.77 7.25
C TYR A 77 8.26 -2.68 6.55
N LEU A 78 8.76 -2.27 5.38
CA LEU A 78 9.75 -3.01 4.61
C LEU A 78 11.10 -3.12 5.33
N THR A 79 11.52 -2.06 6.03
CA THR A 79 12.78 -2.03 6.80
C THR A 79 12.70 -2.95 8.02
N VAL A 80 11.57 -2.93 8.75
CA VAL A 80 11.32 -3.80 9.92
C VAL A 80 11.21 -5.27 9.50
N ARG A 81 10.71 -5.55 8.29
CA ARG A 81 10.60 -6.91 7.73
C ARG A 81 11.82 -7.37 6.92
N SER A 82 12.81 -6.50 6.69
CA SER A 82 14.09 -6.86 6.08
C SER A 82 15.27 -6.99 7.08
N PRO A 83 15.12 -7.54 8.31
CA PRO A 83 16.28 -7.91 9.09
C PRO A 83 16.79 -9.25 8.53
N LYS A 84 17.86 -9.19 7.72
CA LYS A 84 18.56 -10.35 7.11
C LYS A 84 17.91 -10.98 5.87
N GLU A 85 18.12 -10.36 4.71
CA GLU A 85 18.67 -11.11 3.57
C GLU A 85 20.09 -10.62 3.23
N ALA A 86 20.80 -10.10 4.24
CA ALA A 86 22.25 -9.93 4.17
C ALA A 86 22.90 -11.29 4.45
N LEU A 87 23.35 -11.94 3.37
CA LEU A 87 24.24 -13.11 3.32
C LEU A 87 23.72 -14.43 3.91
N ALA A 88 23.18 -15.28 3.05
CA ALA A 88 23.47 -16.71 2.98
C ALA A 88 23.21 -17.13 1.52
N CYS A 89 24.15 -17.51 0.67
CA CYS A 89 25.58 -17.79 0.73
C CYS A 89 26.20 -17.35 -0.60
#